data_AF-A0A356KGY5-F1
#
_entry.id   AF-A0A356KGY5-F1
#
_cell.length_a   1.000
_cell.length_b   1.000
_cell.length_c   1.000
_cell.angle_alpha   90.00
_cell.angle_beta   90.00
_cell.angle_gamma   90.00
#
_symmetry.space_group_name_H-M   'P 1'
#
loop_
_entity.id
_entity.type
_entity.pdbx_description
1 polymer ?
#
loop_
_entity_poly.entity_id
_entity_poly.type
_entity_poly.pdbx_seq_one_letter_code
_entity_poly.pdbx_strand_id
1 'polypeptide(L)'
;MEHLEFVERVVPHLPSSPPSSMSFKNWSYGGRPTKEGVGVMAIPGVDPEKLLAAVMDVDNYVGNIDKVVESRAVPDERYELPQSVRFYQRIKIPVLGAIHYENVLHRIEARAGYEIVAWHLLEKETAALSKKVGIRNAYSLGAWFAAPGVVGYALATAPRREDVGMLKWKAMTKGADAAASAALKINMEGMARWAARRS
;
A
#
# COMPACT_ATOMS: atom_id res chain seq x y z
N MET A 1 10.00 4.55 -13.58
CA MET A 1 9.15 5.02 -12.45
C MET A 1 9.22 3.97 -11.36
N GLU A 2 9.52 4.34 -10.11
CA GLU A 2 9.85 3.37 -9.05
C GLU A 2 8.77 2.30 -8.80
N HIS A 3 7.49 2.67 -8.91
CA HIS A 3 6.38 1.75 -8.73
C HIS A 3 6.31 0.67 -9.82
N LEU A 4 6.70 0.97 -11.06
CA LEU A 4 6.77 -0.04 -12.14
C LEU A 4 7.87 -1.05 -11.86
N GLU A 5 9.06 -0.59 -11.49
CA GLU A 5 10.17 -1.48 -11.11
C GLU A 5 9.81 -2.34 -9.89
N PHE A 6 9.03 -1.80 -8.95
CA PHE A 6 8.51 -2.57 -7.82
C PHE A 6 7.54 -3.65 -8.28
N VAL A 7 6.59 -3.34 -9.16
CA VAL A 7 5.64 -4.34 -9.70
C VAL A 7 6.39 -5.45 -10.45
N GLU A 8 7.40 -5.13 -11.25
CA GLU A 8 8.23 -6.14 -11.94
C GLU A 8 8.94 -7.09 -10.96
N ARG A 9 9.31 -6.61 -9.76
CA ARG A 9 9.85 -7.47 -8.70
C ARG A 9 8.77 -8.30 -8.01
N VAL A 10 7.54 -7.79 -7.89
CA VAL A 10 6.43 -8.50 -7.25
C VAL A 10 5.89 -9.63 -8.12
N VAL A 11 5.79 -9.43 -9.44
CA VAL A 11 5.15 -10.38 -10.37
C VAL A 11 5.71 -11.81 -10.26
N PRO A 12 7.03 -12.05 -10.20
CA PRO A 12 7.60 -13.39 -9.99
C PRO A 12 7.20 -14.07 -8.67
N HIS A 13 6.73 -13.31 -7.68
CA HIS A 13 6.30 -13.83 -6.40
C HIS A 13 4.80 -14.15 -6.33
N LEU A 14 4.00 -13.70 -7.30
CA LEU A 14 2.57 -14.02 -7.38
C LEU A 14 2.36 -15.53 -7.55
N PRO A 15 1.27 -16.10 -7.01
CA PRO A 15 0.93 -17.49 -7.25
C PRO A 15 0.44 -17.68 -8.70
N SER A 16 0.77 -18.81 -9.31
CA SER A 16 0.34 -19.15 -10.68
C SER A 16 -1.14 -19.51 -10.77
N SER A 17 -1.79 -19.81 -9.65
CA SER A 17 -3.22 -20.06 -9.53
C SER A 17 -3.80 -19.38 -8.29
N PRO A 18 -5.11 -19.06 -8.28
CA PRO A 18 -5.76 -18.51 -7.10
C PRO A 18 -5.57 -19.43 -5.88
N PRO A 19 -5.03 -18.91 -4.75
CA PRO A 19 -4.76 -19.75 -3.60
C PRO A 19 -6.07 -20.02 -2.81
N SER A 20 -6.19 -21.23 -2.24
CA SER A 20 -7.34 -21.63 -1.41
C SER A 20 -7.41 -20.90 -0.05
N SER A 21 -6.29 -20.32 0.37
CA SER A 21 -6.15 -19.47 1.55
C SER A 21 -5.19 -18.32 1.21
N MET A 22 -4.90 -17.43 2.16
CA MET A 22 -3.93 -16.36 1.89
C MET A 22 -2.53 -16.94 1.64
N SER A 23 -1.98 -16.68 0.45
CA SER A 23 -0.57 -16.87 0.13
C SER A 23 0.20 -15.61 0.49
N PHE A 24 1.34 -15.73 1.15
CA PHE A 24 2.21 -14.60 1.49
C PHE A 24 3.67 -14.95 1.20
N LYS A 25 4.37 -14.05 0.50
CA LYS A 25 5.82 -14.12 0.29
C LYS A 25 6.46 -12.79 0.65
N ASN A 26 7.69 -12.84 1.16
CA ASN A 26 8.53 -11.67 1.38
C ASN A 26 9.99 -11.95 1.01
N TRP A 27 10.71 -10.90 0.63
CA TRP A 27 12.11 -10.97 0.23
C TRP A 27 12.86 -9.69 0.58
N SER A 28 14.17 -9.79 0.73
CA SER A 28 15.04 -8.63 0.90
C SER A 28 15.35 -8.00 -0.45
N TYR A 29 15.45 -6.68 -0.52
CA TYR A 29 15.83 -5.97 -1.74
C TYR A 29 16.69 -4.74 -1.43
N GLY A 30 17.77 -4.53 -2.19
CA GLY A 30 18.55 -3.29 -2.19
C GLY A 30 19.08 -2.84 -0.81
N GLY A 31 19.34 -3.76 0.12
CA GLY A 31 19.77 -3.41 1.49
C GLY A 31 18.73 -2.66 2.32
N ARG A 32 17.47 -2.64 1.87
CA ARG A 32 16.37 -1.96 2.56
C ARG A 32 16.12 -2.57 3.94
N PRO A 33 15.72 -1.75 4.92
CA PRO A 33 15.57 -2.18 6.31
C PRO A 33 14.32 -3.01 6.60
N THR A 34 13.34 -2.99 5.69
CA THR A 34 12.19 -3.89 5.68
C THR A 34 12.24 -4.74 4.43
N LYS A 35 11.60 -5.91 4.50
CA LYS A 35 11.37 -6.73 3.33
C LYS A 35 10.31 -6.11 2.41
N GLU A 36 10.40 -6.42 1.13
CA GLU A 36 9.26 -6.32 0.23
C GLU A 36 8.38 -7.55 0.46
N GLY A 37 7.06 -7.41 0.35
CA GLY A 37 6.15 -8.53 0.51
C GLY A 37 4.88 -8.40 -0.31
N VAL A 38 4.32 -9.55 -0.68
CA VAL A 38 3.04 -9.66 -1.38
C VAL A 38 2.18 -10.72 -0.74
N GLY A 39 0.92 -10.36 -0.50
CA GLY A 39 -0.15 -11.25 -0.11
C GLY A 39 -1.14 -11.42 -1.25
N VAL A 40 -1.63 -12.62 -1.49
CA VAL A 40 -2.70 -12.91 -2.46
C VAL A 40 -3.72 -13.83 -1.81
N MET A 41 -5.00 -13.52 -1.94
CA MET A 41 -6.07 -14.35 -1.40
C MET A 41 -7.31 -14.35 -2.31
N ALA A 42 -8.00 -15.48 -2.35
CA ALA A 42 -9.33 -15.57 -2.94
C ALA A 42 -10.34 -14.81 -2.07
N ILE A 43 -11.10 -13.91 -2.68
CA ILE A 43 -12.24 -13.22 -2.07
C ILE A 43 -13.40 -13.31 -3.07
N PRO A 44 -14.29 -14.32 -2.92
CA PRO A 44 -15.39 -14.55 -3.86
C PRO A 44 -16.26 -13.30 -4.04
N GLY A 45 -16.66 -13.03 -5.30
CA GLY A 45 -17.52 -11.90 -5.64
C GLY A 45 -16.79 -10.55 -5.75
N VAL A 46 -15.46 -10.49 -5.58
CA VAL A 46 -14.71 -9.28 -5.91
C VAL A 46 -14.73 -9.01 -7.41
N ASP A 47 -15.20 -7.81 -7.75
CA ASP A 47 -15.11 -7.20 -9.07
C ASP A 47 -13.81 -6.36 -9.15
N PRO A 48 -12.92 -6.63 -10.11
CA PRO A 48 -11.64 -5.92 -10.23
C PRO A 48 -11.77 -4.40 -10.39
N GLU A 49 -12.68 -3.95 -11.25
CA GLU A 49 -12.86 -2.53 -11.54
C GLU A 49 -13.43 -1.80 -10.33
N LYS A 50 -14.42 -2.38 -9.64
CA LYS A 50 -14.94 -1.79 -8.39
C LYS A 50 -13.88 -1.73 -7.30
N LEU A 51 -13.02 -2.75 -7.18
CA LEU A 51 -11.93 -2.76 -6.22
C LEU A 51 -10.94 -1.64 -6.53
N LEU A 52 -10.46 -1.53 -7.77
CA LEU A 52 -9.47 -0.53 -8.15
C LEU A 52 -10.05 0.89 -8.17
N ALA A 53 -11.33 1.07 -8.47
CA ALA A 53 -12.03 2.34 -8.27
C ALA A 53 -12.08 2.74 -6.79
N ALA A 54 -12.29 1.80 -5.87
CA ALA A 54 -12.20 2.07 -4.43
C ALA A 54 -10.78 2.45 -4.00
N VAL A 55 -9.76 1.77 -4.53
CA VAL A 55 -8.34 2.11 -4.31
C VAL A 55 -8.03 3.54 -4.80
N MET A 56 -8.58 3.97 -5.94
CA MET A 56 -8.35 5.33 -6.44
C MET A 56 -9.12 6.41 -5.66
N ASP A 57 -10.11 6.04 -4.85
CA ASP A 57 -10.94 6.96 -4.06
C ASP A 57 -10.33 7.28 -2.69
N VAL A 58 -9.16 7.91 -2.73
CA VAL A 58 -8.32 8.22 -1.56
C VAL A 58 -8.98 9.09 -0.49
N ASP A 59 -9.97 9.92 -0.86
CA ASP A 59 -10.69 10.79 0.06
C ASP A 59 -11.60 10.01 1.02
N ASN A 60 -12.00 8.80 0.64
CA ASN A 60 -12.97 7.99 1.38
C ASN A 60 -12.33 6.83 2.15
N TYR A 61 -11.02 6.87 2.38
CA TYR A 61 -10.32 5.81 3.11
C TYR A 61 -10.63 5.79 4.60
N VAL A 62 -10.89 6.95 5.21
CA VAL A 62 -11.19 7.04 6.65
C VAL A 62 -12.46 6.24 6.96
N GLY A 63 -12.37 5.31 7.91
CA GLY A 63 -13.47 4.41 8.27
C GLY A 63 -13.63 3.18 7.37
N ASN A 64 -13.02 3.17 6.18
CA ASN A 64 -13.05 2.02 5.27
C ASN A 64 -11.75 1.20 5.29
N ILE A 65 -10.60 1.85 5.49
CA ILE A 65 -9.27 1.23 5.56
C ILE A 65 -8.73 1.30 6.98
N ASP A 66 -8.25 0.16 7.51
CA ASP A 66 -7.81 0.06 8.90
C ASP A 66 -6.66 1.05 9.20
N LYS A 67 -6.67 1.62 10.40
CA LYS A 67 -5.66 2.57 10.92
C LYS A 67 -5.53 3.89 10.17
N VAL A 68 -6.21 4.11 9.04
CA VAL A 68 -6.24 5.42 8.37
C VAL A 68 -7.05 6.40 9.20
N VAL A 69 -6.42 7.48 9.63
CA VAL A 69 -7.05 8.54 10.43
C VAL A 69 -7.21 9.85 9.67
N GLU A 70 -6.52 9.99 8.54
CA GLU A 70 -6.67 11.10 7.61
C GLU A 70 -6.20 10.62 6.23
N SER A 71 -6.97 10.93 5.20
CA SER A 71 -6.62 10.66 3.81
C SER A 71 -7.33 11.67 2.95
N ARG A 72 -6.62 12.29 2.02
CA ARG A 72 -7.20 13.27 1.09
C ARG A 72 -6.40 13.39 -0.18
N ALA A 73 -7.07 13.58 -1.30
CA ALA A 73 -6.44 13.99 -2.55
C ALA A 73 -5.72 15.34 -2.36
N VAL A 74 -4.61 15.51 -3.05
CA VAL A 74 -3.86 16.77 -3.11
C VAL A 74 -3.86 17.21 -4.57
N PRO A 75 -4.46 18.37 -4.90
CA PRO A 75 -4.48 18.88 -6.28
C PRO A 75 -3.07 19.01 -6.85
N ASP A 76 -2.87 18.46 -8.04
CA ASP A 76 -1.59 18.44 -8.74
C ASP A 76 -1.83 18.14 -10.22
N GLU A 77 -1.55 19.09 -11.10
CA GLU A 77 -1.83 18.97 -12.55
C GLU A 77 -1.07 17.82 -13.23
N ARG A 78 -0.07 17.23 -12.55
CA ARG A 78 0.64 16.04 -13.04
C ARG A 78 -0.21 14.77 -12.94
N TYR A 79 -1.26 14.77 -12.12
CA TYR A 79 -1.98 13.56 -11.73
C TYR A 79 -3.50 13.75 -11.82
N GLU A 80 -4.11 13.07 -12.79
CA GLU A 80 -5.55 13.16 -13.04
C GLU A 80 -6.24 11.80 -12.92
N LEU A 81 -7.38 11.80 -12.24
CA LEU A 81 -8.27 10.66 -12.16
C LEU A 81 -8.91 10.38 -13.54
N PRO A 82 -9.18 9.10 -13.88
CA PRO A 82 -9.01 7.91 -13.05
C PRO A 82 -7.61 7.28 -13.12
N GLN A 83 -6.68 7.85 -13.89
CA GLN A 83 -5.39 7.22 -14.19
C GLN A 83 -4.40 7.38 -13.04
N SER A 84 -4.42 8.50 -12.34
CA SER A 84 -3.54 8.74 -11.21
C SER A 84 -4.13 9.70 -10.20
N VAL A 85 -3.68 9.60 -8.95
CA VAL A 85 -4.07 10.54 -7.89
C VAL A 85 -2.94 10.69 -6.90
N ARG A 86 -2.55 11.94 -6.64
CA ARG A 86 -1.69 12.30 -5.51
C ARG A 86 -2.55 12.44 -4.27
N PHE A 87 -2.08 11.92 -3.14
CA PHE A 87 -2.81 11.99 -1.89
C PHE A 87 -1.88 12.08 -0.69
N TYR A 88 -2.35 12.79 0.32
CA TYR A 88 -1.81 12.76 1.66
C TYR A 88 -2.51 11.67 2.45
N GLN A 89 -1.76 10.93 3.25
CA GLN A 89 -2.33 9.98 4.20
C GLN A 89 -1.59 10.02 5.54
N ARG A 90 -2.37 9.87 6.60
CA ARG A 90 -1.88 9.64 7.96
C ARG A 90 -2.57 8.43 8.55
N ILE A 91 -1.75 7.51 9.04
CA ILE A 91 -2.19 6.30 9.74
C ILE A 91 -1.78 6.39 11.21
N LYS A 92 -2.54 5.75 12.10
CA LYS A 92 -2.23 5.66 13.53
C LYS A 92 -2.08 4.20 13.92
N ILE A 93 -0.85 3.79 14.20
CA ILE A 93 -0.53 2.44 14.64
C ILE A 93 -0.45 2.42 16.17
N PRO A 94 -1.18 1.51 16.86
CA PRO A 94 -1.07 1.35 18.30
C PRO A 94 0.40 1.23 18.75
N VAL A 95 0.75 1.92 19.83
CA VAL A 95 2.11 1.96 20.42
C VAL A 95 3.17 2.67 19.56
N LEU A 96 3.14 2.55 18.23
CA LEU A 96 4.14 3.17 17.35
C LEU A 96 3.90 4.67 17.10
N GLY A 97 2.64 5.10 17.15
CA GLY A 97 2.22 6.48 16.92
C GLY A 97 1.65 6.71 15.52
N ALA A 98 1.64 7.98 15.09
CA ALA A 98 1.20 8.35 13.76
C ALA A 98 2.34 8.22 12.74
N ILE A 99 2.04 7.72 11.54
CA ILE A 99 2.91 7.73 10.37
C ILE A 99 2.17 8.51 9.29
N HIS A 100 2.89 9.33 8.52
CA HIS A 100 2.28 10.04 7.40
C HIS A 100 3.22 10.15 6.20
N TYR A 101 2.62 10.36 5.04
CA TYR A 101 3.31 10.43 3.76
C TYR A 101 2.41 11.06 2.71
N GLU A 102 3.05 11.52 1.64
CA GLU A 102 2.37 11.79 0.38
C GLU A 102 2.81 10.77 -0.66
N ASN A 103 1.84 10.12 -1.29
CA ASN A 103 2.05 9.13 -2.33
C ASN A 103 1.30 9.56 -3.60
N VAL A 104 1.63 8.92 -4.71
CA VAL A 104 0.81 8.93 -5.91
C VAL A 104 0.44 7.50 -6.31
N LEU A 105 -0.85 7.26 -6.53
CA LEU A 105 -1.38 6.03 -7.12
C LEU A 105 -1.45 6.19 -8.64
N HIS A 106 -1.13 5.12 -9.36
CA HIS A 106 -1.25 5.00 -10.80
C HIS A 106 -1.97 3.70 -11.15
N ARG A 107 -3.01 3.78 -11.98
CA ARG A 107 -3.44 2.63 -12.77
C ARG A 107 -2.34 2.34 -13.78
N ILE A 108 -1.90 1.09 -13.82
CA ILE A 108 -0.88 0.65 -14.78
C ILE A 108 -1.41 -0.50 -15.62
N GLU A 109 -0.67 -0.85 -16.66
CA GLU A 109 -1.04 -1.95 -17.54
C GLU A 109 -1.15 -3.27 -16.76
N ALA A 110 -2.14 -4.08 -17.11
CA ALA A 110 -2.35 -5.39 -16.51
C ALA A 110 -1.11 -6.29 -16.68
N ARG A 111 -0.82 -7.10 -15.66
CA ARG A 111 0.30 -8.06 -15.66
C ARG A 111 -0.13 -9.34 -14.95
N ALA A 112 0.33 -10.49 -15.46
CA ALA A 112 0.06 -11.80 -14.87
C ALA A 112 -1.43 -12.08 -14.57
N GLY A 113 -2.33 -11.55 -15.41
CA GLY A 113 -3.78 -11.72 -15.26
C GLY A 113 -4.45 -10.82 -14.21
N TYR A 114 -3.74 -9.82 -13.69
CA TYR A 114 -4.27 -8.84 -12.73
C TYR A 114 -4.34 -7.46 -13.35
N GLU A 115 -5.43 -6.75 -13.07
CA GLU A 115 -5.47 -5.29 -13.13
C GLU A 115 -4.74 -4.71 -11.92
N ILE A 116 -4.04 -3.58 -12.10
CA ILE A 116 -3.09 -3.10 -11.11
C ILE A 116 -3.21 -1.60 -10.87
N VAL A 117 -3.27 -1.22 -9.58
CA VAL A 117 -2.98 0.14 -9.12
C VAL A 117 -1.74 0.10 -8.26
N ALA A 118 -0.68 0.80 -8.68
CA ALA A 118 0.60 0.85 -7.96
C ALA A 118 0.87 2.26 -7.45
N TRP A 119 1.65 2.39 -6.38
CA TRP A 119 2.06 3.69 -5.85
C TRP A 119 3.54 3.76 -5.50
N HIS A 120 4.00 5.01 -5.42
CA HIS A 120 5.27 5.36 -4.84
C HIS A 120 5.16 6.62 -3.97
N LEU A 121 6.15 6.80 -3.11
CA LEU A 121 6.30 7.97 -2.25
C LEU A 121 6.74 9.18 -3.07
N LEU A 122 6.10 10.32 -2.81
CA LEU A 122 6.60 11.62 -3.23
C LEU A 122 7.60 12.11 -2.17
N GLU A 123 8.89 11.89 -2.42
CA GLU A 123 9.95 12.09 -1.42
C GLU A 123 10.06 13.53 -0.93
N LYS A 124 10.00 14.51 -1.83
CA LYS A 124 10.15 15.94 -1.51
C LYS A 124 8.95 16.45 -0.71
N GLU A 125 7.76 16.08 -1.17
CA GLU A 125 6.47 16.39 -0.57
C GLU A 125 6.39 15.77 0.84
N THR A 126 6.75 14.49 0.97
CA THR A 126 6.84 13.82 2.28
C THR A 126 7.90 14.45 3.19
N ALA A 127 9.05 14.87 2.66
CA ALA A 127 10.09 15.55 3.44
C ALA A 127 9.59 16.89 4.02
N ALA A 128 8.72 17.60 3.29
CA ALA A 128 8.15 18.87 3.71
C ALA A 128 7.11 18.74 4.84
N LEU A 129 6.61 17.52 5.09
CA LEU A 129 5.66 17.27 6.19
C LEU A 129 6.30 17.51 7.57
N SER A 130 5.47 17.88 8.54
CA SER A 130 5.90 18.13 9.92
C SER A 130 6.07 16.82 10.70
N LYS A 131 7.30 16.53 11.12
CA LYS A 131 7.61 15.40 12.03
C LYS A 131 6.90 15.48 13.40
N LYS A 132 6.28 16.62 13.75
CA LYS A 132 5.44 16.76 14.95
C LYS A 132 4.06 16.12 14.78
N VAL A 133 3.60 15.96 13.54
CA VAL A 133 2.27 15.39 13.22
C VAL A 133 2.35 13.87 13.09
N GLY A 134 3.43 13.35 12.51
CA GLY A 134 3.65 11.92 12.33
C GLY A 134 5.09 11.62 11.91
N ILE A 135 5.46 10.36 12.01
CA ILE A 135 6.72 9.82 11.49
C ILE A 135 6.60 9.81 9.96
N ARG A 136 7.56 10.42 9.26
CA ARG A 136 7.60 10.41 7.80
C ARG A 136 8.21 9.12 7.29
N ASN A 137 7.74 8.64 6.15
CA ASN A 137 8.36 7.51 5.47
C ASN A 137 9.63 7.92 4.71
N ALA A 138 10.61 7.02 4.71
CA ALA A 138 11.80 7.11 3.86
C ALA A 138 11.49 6.62 2.44
N TYR A 139 10.70 5.56 2.34
CA TYR A 139 10.12 5.06 1.10
C TYR A 139 8.76 4.42 1.41
N SER A 140 7.89 4.41 0.40
CA SER A 140 6.63 3.67 0.38
C SER A 140 6.35 3.29 -1.05
N LEU A 141 6.42 1.99 -1.35
CA LEU A 141 6.05 1.41 -2.62
C LEU A 141 4.99 0.37 -2.36
N GLY A 142 4.07 0.22 -3.29
CA GLY A 142 3.18 -0.92 -3.24
C GLY A 142 2.29 -1.02 -4.45
N ALA A 143 1.48 -2.07 -4.46
CA ALA A 143 0.51 -2.31 -5.52
C ALA A 143 -0.69 -3.11 -5.00
N TRP A 144 -1.86 -2.74 -5.49
CA TRP A 144 -3.08 -3.53 -5.47
C TRP A 144 -3.18 -4.32 -6.76
N PHE A 145 -3.46 -5.60 -6.65
CA PHE A 145 -3.69 -6.52 -7.76
C PHE A 145 -5.11 -7.02 -7.67
N ALA A 146 -5.85 -6.97 -8.77
CA ALA A 146 -7.24 -7.38 -8.82
C ALA A 146 -7.49 -8.31 -10.00
N ALA A 147 -8.12 -9.45 -9.73
CA ALA A 147 -8.66 -10.35 -10.73
C ALA A 147 -10.02 -10.87 -10.24
N PRO A 148 -10.89 -11.43 -11.10
CA PRO A 148 -12.21 -11.89 -10.66
C PRO A 148 -12.11 -12.85 -9.46
N GLY A 149 -12.69 -12.44 -8.33
CA GLY A 149 -12.67 -13.22 -7.09
C GLY A 149 -11.30 -13.34 -6.39
N VAL A 150 -10.29 -12.55 -6.76
CA VAL A 150 -8.93 -12.60 -6.20
C VAL A 150 -8.39 -11.20 -5.95
N VAL A 151 -7.80 -11.00 -4.77
CA VAL A 151 -7.12 -9.75 -4.40
C VAL A 151 -5.68 -10.04 -4.03
N GLY A 152 -4.78 -9.21 -4.53
CA GLY A 152 -3.39 -9.14 -4.10
C GLY A 152 -3.04 -7.76 -3.57
N TYR A 153 -2.14 -7.73 -2.59
CA TYR A 153 -1.61 -6.50 -2.01
C TYR A 153 -0.12 -6.66 -1.73
N ALA A 154 0.68 -5.79 -2.33
CA ALA A 154 2.12 -5.75 -2.17
C ALA A 154 2.57 -4.44 -1.54
N LEU A 155 3.57 -4.51 -0.65
CA LEU A 155 4.05 -3.36 0.10
C LEU A 155 5.55 -3.47 0.37
N ALA A 156 6.23 -2.33 0.28
CA ALA A 156 7.55 -2.08 0.82
C ALA A 156 7.58 -0.68 1.43
N THR A 157 7.81 -0.58 2.74
CA THR A 157 7.75 0.72 3.42
C THR A 157 8.69 0.76 4.61
N ALA A 158 9.30 1.92 4.88
CA ALA A 158 10.01 2.14 6.13
C ALA A 158 9.93 3.59 6.59
N PRO A 159 9.93 3.83 7.91
CA PRO A 159 10.03 5.18 8.46
C PRO A 159 11.41 5.78 8.21
N ARG A 160 11.49 7.11 8.14
CA ARG A 160 12.75 7.86 8.24
C ARG A 160 13.39 7.59 9.58
N ARG A 161 14.68 7.28 9.55
CA ARG A 161 15.43 6.91 10.77
C ARG A 161 15.58 8.11 11.70
N GLU A 162 15.79 9.30 11.14
CA GLU A 162 15.95 10.56 11.86
C GLU A 162 14.67 11.03 12.57
N ASP A 163 13.50 10.51 12.21
CA ASP A 163 12.22 10.88 12.84
C ASP A 163 11.95 10.09 14.13
N VAL A 164 12.61 8.94 14.32
CA VAL A 164 12.35 8.04 15.46
C VAL A 164 13.58 7.64 16.25
N GLY A 165 14.78 7.86 15.71
CA GLY A 165 16.03 7.38 16.29
C GLY A 165 16.28 5.89 16.04
N MET A 166 17.55 5.48 16.17
CA MET A 166 18.02 4.16 15.72
C MET A 166 17.32 2.97 16.41
N LEU A 167 17.12 3.03 17.73
CA LEU A 167 16.53 1.92 18.48
C LEU A 167 15.07 1.69 18.10
N LYS A 168 14.27 2.75 18.08
CA LYS A 168 12.86 2.69 17.67
C LYS A 168 12.74 2.32 16.19
N TRP A 169 13.61 2.86 15.34
CA TRP A 169 13.65 2.50 13.91
C TRP A 169 13.85 1.00 13.70
N LYS A 170 14.85 0.39 14.36
CA LYS A 170 15.08 -1.07 14.28
C LYS A 170 13.88 -1.89 14.78
N ALA A 171 13.25 -1.45 15.86
CA ALA A 171 12.06 -2.12 16.41
C ALA A 171 10.88 -2.04 15.42
N MET A 172 10.67 -0.88 14.80
CA MET A 172 9.62 -0.67 13.81
C MET A 172 9.84 -1.50 12.55
N THR A 173 11.05 -1.54 12.00
CA THR A 173 11.31 -2.27 10.75
C THR A 173 11.23 -3.79 10.94
N LYS A 174 11.80 -4.31 12.03
CA LYS A 174 11.67 -5.73 12.39
C LYS A 174 10.22 -6.12 12.73
N GLY A 175 9.53 -5.26 13.48
CA GLY A 175 8.13 -5.46 13.83
C GLY A 175 7.20 -5.45 12.60
N ALA A 176 7.48 -4.57 11.64
CA ALA A 176 6.75 -4.52 10.37
C ALA A 176 6.88 -5.83 9.59
N ASP A 177 8.10 -6.37 9.46
CA ASP A 177 8.32 -7.66 8.77
C ASP A 177 7.58 -8.82 9.46
N ALA A 178 7.54 -8.83 10.80
CA ALA A 178 6.84 -9.87 11.56
C ALA A 178 5.31 -9.79 11.44
N ALA A 179 4.75 -8.57 11.33
CA ALA A 179 3.31 -8.34 11.24
C ALA A 179 2.78 -8.28 9.80
N ALA A 180 3.66 -8.30 8.80
CA ALA A 180 3.32 -8.01 7.40
C ALA A 180 2.16 -8.86 6.85
N SER A 181 2.20 -10.18 7.05
CA SER A 181 1.14 -11.07 6.56
C SER A 181 -0.25 -10.71 7.13
N ALA A 182 -0.34 -10.52 8.45
CA ALA A 182 -1.60 -10.15 9.10
C ALA A 182 -2.10 -8.77 8.65
N ALA A 183 -1.19 -7.79 8.53
CA ALA A 183 -1.52 -6.45 8.07
C ALA A 183 -2.04 -6.44 6.62
N LEU A 184 -1.39 -7.19 5.71
CA LEU A 184 -1.83 -7.33 4.33
C LEU A 184 -3.22 -7.97 4.25
N LYS A 185 -3.48 -9.04 5.02
CA LYS A 185 -4.79 -9.69 5.09
C LYS A 185 -5.90 -8.70 5.45
N ILE A 186 -5.71 -7.96 6.55
CA ILE A 186 -6.71 -7.01 7.06
C ILE A 186 -7.00 -5.92 6.03
N ASN A 187 -5.96 -5.40 5.35
CA ASN A 187 -6.14 -4.39 4.31
C ASN A 187 -6.91 -4.94 3.10
N MET A 188 -6.54 -6.13 2.61
CA MET A 188 -7.23 -6.76 1.47
C MET A 188 -8.72 -7.00 1.77
N GLU A 189 -9.02 -7.57 2.93
CA GLU A 189 -10.42 -7.80 3.34
C GLU A 189 -11.18 -6.47 3.55
N GLY A 190 -10.53 -5.46 4.14
CA GLY A 190 -11.11 -4.13 4.33
C GLY A 190 -11.48 -3.45 3.01
N MET A 191 -10.53 -3.41 2.08
CA MET A 191 -10.71 -2.83 0.75
C MET A 191 -11.78 -3.59 -0.06
N ALA A 192 -11.73 -4.92 -0.08
CA ALA A 192 -12.72 -5.73 -0.78
C ALA A 192 -14.14 -5.54 -0.22
N ARG A 193 -14.30 -5.53 1.12
CA ARG A 193 -15.59 -5.25 1.76
C ARG A 193 -16.09 -3.85 1.44
N TRP A 194 -15.22 -2.86 1.38
CA TRP A 194 -15.62 -1.50 1.04
C TRP A 194 -16.03 -1.40 -0.43
N ALA A 195 -15.22 -1.93 -1.35
CA ALA A 195 -15.53 -1.97 -2.78
C ALA A 195 -16.89 -2.61 -3.06
N ALA A 196 -17.22 -3.71 -2.38
CA ALA A 196 -18.51 -4.38 -2.53
C ALA A 196 -19.73 -3.52 -2.10
N ARG A 197 -19.54 -2.55 -1.18
CA ARG A 197 -20.61 -1.63 -0.74
C ARG A 197 -20.78 -0.43 -1.68
N ARG A 198 -19.85 -0.19 -2.60
CA ARG A 198 -19.93 0.90 -3.58
C ARG A 198 -20.84 0.43 -4.72
N SER A 199 -22.07 0.93 -4.72
CA SER A 199 -23.07 0.69 -5.76
C SER A 199 -22.63 1.31 -7.08
#